data_AF-A0A084FZ20-F1
#
_entry.id   AF-A0A084FZ20-F1
#
_cell.length_a   1.000
_cell.length_b   1.000
_cell.length_c   1.000
_cell.angle_alpha   90.00
_cell.angle_beta   90.00
_cell.angle_gamma   90.00
#
_symmetry.space_group_name_H-M   'P 1'
#
loop_
_entity.id
_entity.type
_entity.pdbx_description
1 polymer ?
#
loop_
_entity_poly.entity_id
_entity_poly.type
_entity_poly.pdbx_seq_one_letter_code
_entity_poly.pdbx_strand_id
1 'polypeptide(L)'
;MVDPYEALSSDFIPTAKVLDHFETEINRAIPDGILSADGKERLKPRIALLAGADLIQTMSQPEVWSRDDLEHILGRFGAFIIERAGTDIHQALSSLQPWRENIHVIQQVFQNNMSSTQIRLHIKRDMSVRYLIPDPVIDYIEKTGLYQERQPSPAASIAGSSGSQ
;
A
#
# COMPACT_ATOMS: atom_id res chain seq x y z
N MET A 1 4.96 -1.96 13.33
CA MET A 1 3.64 -2.48 13.78
C MET A 1 2.77 -2.63 12.55
N VAL A 2 1.82 -3.57 12.57
CA VAL A 2 0.82 -3.76 11.51
C VAL A 2 -0.55 -3.69 12.16
N ASP A 3 -1.45 -2.91 11.60
CA ASP A 3 -2.83 -2.78 12.08
C ASP A 3 -3.78 -3.60 11.18
N PRO A 4 -4.64 -4.48 11.75
CA PRO A 4 -5.49 -5.36 10.96
C PRO A 4 -6.88 -4.78 10.63
N TYR A 5 -7.23 -3.57 11.07
CA TYR A 5 -8.58 -2.97 10.97
C TYR A 5 -9.15 -3.03 9.55
N GLU A 6 -8.39 -2.55 8.56
CA GLU A 6 -8.83 -2.55 7.15
C GLU A 6 -8.93 -3.98 6.61
N ALA A 7 -7.94 -4.84 6.91
CA ALA A 7 -7.84 -6.18 6.36
C ALA A 7 -8.87 -7.18 6.94
N LEU A 8 -9.39 -6.91 8.14
CA LEU A 8 -10.43 -7.73 8.78
C LEU A 8 -11.85 -7.28 8.44
N SER A 9 -12.00 -6.17 7.70
CA SER A 9 -13.31 -5.71 7.23
C SER A 9 -13.90 -6.67 6.20
N SER A 10 -15.20 -6.92 6.29
CA SER A 10 -15.96 -7.69 5.28
C SER A 10 -16.15 -6.94 3.98
N ASP A 11 -16.17 -5.60 4.05
CA ASP A 11 -16.43 -4.71 2.93
C ASP A 11 -15.24 -3.81 2.64
N PHE A 12 -15.17 -3.31 1.42
CA PHE A 12 -14.17 -2.30 1.04
C PHE A 12 -14.33 -1.04 1.90
N ILE A 13 -13.22 -0.59 2.49
CA ILE A 13 -13.15 0.65 3.25
C ILE A 13 -12.33 1.66 2.43
N PRO A 14 -12.92 2.81 2.04
CA PRO A 14 -12.16 3.88 1.43
C PRO A 14 -11.02 4.36 2.32
N THR A 15 -9.87 4.68 1.72
CA THR A 15 -8.68 5.16 2.43
C THR A 15 -8.98 6.35 3.35
N ALA A 16 -9.88 7.25 2.95
CA ALA A 16 -10.35 8.37 3.78
C ALA A 16 -10.86 7.91 5.17
N LYS A 17 -11.67 6.85 5.21
CA LYS A 17 -12.22 6.29 6.46
C LYS A 17 -11.17 5.54 7.28
N VAL A 18 -10.17 4.93 6.62
CA VAL A 18 -9.03 4.31 7.29
C VAL A 18 -8.20 5.38 8.02
N LEU A 19 -8.00 6.55 7.40
CA LEU A 19 -7.30 7.67 8.05
C LEU A 19 -8.09 8.23 9.24
N ASP A 20 -9.42 8.36 9.14
CA ASP A 20 -10.28 8.76 10.25
C ASP A 20 -10.20 7.80 11.44
N HIS A 21 -10.15 6.49 11.15
CA HIS A 21 -9.97 5.47 12.19
C HIS A 21 -8.65 5.69 12.95
N PHE A 22 -7.53 5.85 12.24
CA PHE A 22 -6.24 6.08 12.88
C PHE A 22 -6.19 7.38 13.67
N GLU A 23 -6.75 8.46 13.14
CA GLU A 23 -6.82 9.74 13.85
C GLU A 23 -7.63 9.60 15.15
N THR A 24 -8.75 8.88 15.11
CA THR A 24 -9.59 8.61 16.29
C THR A 24 -8.83 7.80 17.33
N GLU A 25 -8.25 6.66 16.94
CA GLU A 25 -7.56 5.76 17.88
C GLU A 25 -6.30 6.41 18.48
N ILE A 26 -5.53 7.15 17.69
CA ILE A 26 -4.33 7.83 18.19
C ILE A 26 -4.69 8.98 19.14
N ASN A 27 -5.68 9.80 18.80
CA ASN A 27 -6.12 10.88 19.69
C ASN A 27 -6.77 10.34 20.97
N ARG A 28 -7.42 9.17 20.91
CA ARG A 28 -7.95 8.48 22.09
C ARG A 28 -6.82 7.93 22.97
N ALA A 29 -5.78 7.36 22.38
CA ALA A 29 -4.66 6.80 23.11
C ALA A 29 -3.77 7.88 23.76
N ILE A 30 -3.70 9.07 23.15
CA ILE A 30 -2.86 10.19 23.60
C ILE A 30 -3.70 11.47 23.67
N PRO A 31 -4.67 11.57 24.60
CA PRO A 31 -5.63 12.67 24.65
C PRO A 31 -4.97 14.03 24.91
N ASP A 32 -3.89 14.03 25.69
CA ASP A 32 -3.13 15.24 26.01
C ASP A 32 -2.13 15.61 24.90
N GLY A 33 -1.95 14.77 23.88
CA GLY A 33 -0.95 14.95 22.83
C GLY A 33 0.48 14.58 23.26
N ILE A 34 1.42 14.78 22.33
CA ILE A 34 2.85 14.51 22.46
C ILE A 34 3.61 15.79 22.83
N LEU A 35 4.61 15.66 23.69
CA LEU A 35 5.46 16.80 24.07
C LEU A 35 6.23 17.29 22.84
N SER A 36 6.25 18.61 22.61
CA SER A 36 7.03 19.24 21.55
C SER A 36 8.52 18.95 21.74
N ALA A 37 9.29 19.05 20.64
CA ALA A 37 10.73 18.78 20.68
C ALA A 37 11.49 19.70 21.66
N ASP A 38 10.99 20.90 21.92
CA ASP A 38 11.54 21.85 22.89
C ASP A 38 10.97 21.71 24.30
N GLY A 39 10.04 20.79 24.53
CA GLY A 39 9.49 20.47 25.84
C GLY A 39 8.46 21.46 26.39
N LYS A 40 8.02 22.45 25.59
CA LYS A 40 7.22 23.57 26.10
C LYS A 40 5.71 23.38 25.98
N GLU A 41 5.26 22.63 24.99
CA GLU A 41 3.84 22.45 24.72
C GLU A 41 3.52 21.01 24.37
N ARG A 42 2.24 20.64 24.51
CA ARG A 42 1.75 19.36 24.00
C ARG A 42 1.02 19.59 22.69
N LEU A 43 1.44 18.86 21.67
CA LEU A 43 0.93 18.93 20.32
C LEU A 43 0.10 17.69 20.01
N LYS A 44 -1.00 17.86 19.28
CA LYS A 44 -1.74 16.71 18.77
C LYS A 44 -0.97 16.05 17.63
N PRO A 45 -0.81 14.72 17.65
CA PRO A 45 -0.26 14.00 16.50
C PRO A 45 -1.11 14.25 15.25
N ARG A 46 -0.46 14.46 14.11
CA ARG A 46 -1.12 14.50 12.81
C ARG A 46 -0.92 13.17 12.09
N ILE A 47 -1.99 12.68 11.49
CA ILE A 47 -1.94 11.52 10.60
C ILE A 47 -1.72 12.03 9.18
N ALA A 48 -0.86 11.34 8.44
CA ALA A 48 -0.61 11.62 7.03
C ALA A 48 -0.49 10.30 6.27
N LEU A 49 -0.90 10.29 5.00
CA LEU A 49 -0.77 9.14 4.13
C LEU A 49 0.68 9.01 3.66
N LEU A 50 1.30 7.85 3.83
CA LEU A 50 2.59 7.53 3.20
C LEU A 50 2.34 6.61 2.00
N ALA A 51 2.77 7.02 0.82
CA ALA A 51 2.54 6.25 -0.40
C ALA A 51 3.68 6.39 -1.41
N GLY A 52 3.70 5.51 -2.42
CA GLY A 52 4.57 5.66 -3.59
C GLY A 52 3.99 6.63 -4.62
N ALA A 53 4.85 7.10 -5.53
CA ALA A 53 4.45 7.96 -6.65
C ALA A 53 3.41 7.31 -7.58
N ASP A 54 3.32 5.99 -7.60
CA ASP A 54 2.28 5.26 -8.32
C ASP A 54 0.87 5.58 -7.79
N LEU A 55 0.70 5.70 -6.46
CA LEU A 55 -0.60 6.06 -5.89
C LEU A 55 -1.01 7.49 -6.26
N ILE A 56 -0.09 8.46 -6.14
CA ILE A 56 -0.42 9.86 -6.48
C ILE A 56 -0.79 10.01 -7.96
N GLN A 57 -0.20 9.19 -8.84
CA GLN A 57 -0.57 9.16 -10.24
C GLN A 57 -2.02 8.68 -10.42
N THR A 58 -2.48 7.68 -9.67
CA THR A 58 -3.90 7.28 -9.71
C THR A 58 -4.83 8.36 -9.15
N MET A 59 -4.42 9.09 -8.12
CA MET A 59 -5.19 10.22 -7.56
C MET A 59 -5.35 11.36 -8.56
N SER A 60 -4.38 11.54 -9.46
CA SER A 60 -4.45 12.53 -10.54
C SER A 60 -5.36 12.13 -11.70
N GLN A 61 -5.81 10.87 -11.76
CA GLN A 61 -6.66 10.38 -12.84
C GLN A 61 -8.14 10.65 -12.53
N PRO A 62 -8.90 11.26 -13.47
CA PRO A 62 -10.33 11.44 -13.34
C PRO A 62 -11.05 10.10 -13.09
N GLU A 63 -12.14 10.14 -12.32
CA GLU A 63 -13.05 9.00 -12.03
C GLU A 63 -12.45 7.84 -11.21
N VAL A 64 -11.16 7.86 -10.88
CA VAL A 64 -10.55 6.84 -10.00
C VAL A 64 -10.81 7.17 -8.53
N TRP A 65 -10.72 8.45 -8.17
CA TRP A 65 -10.94 8.94 -6.82
C TRP A 65 -12.10 9.94 -6.82
N SER A 66 -12.97 9.84 -5.81
CA SER A 66 -13.98 10.84 -5.58
C SER A 66 -13.32 12.15 -5.15
N ARG A 67 -13.87 13.30 -5.57
CA ARG A 67 -13.35 14.60 -5.17
C ARG A 67 -13.42 14.79 -3.65
N ASP A 68 -14.48 14.27 -3.02
CA ASP A 68 -14.67 14.35 -1.58
C ASP A 68 -13.59 13.55 -0.83
N ASP A 69 -13.22 12.35 -1.32
CA ASP A 69 -12.10 11.59 -0.76
C ASP A 69 -10.77 12.30 -0.96
N LEU A 70 -10.53 12.92 -2.14
CA LEU A 70 -9.30 13.68 -2.38
C LEU A 70 -9.20 14.90 -1.46
N GLU A 71 -10.29 15.64 -1.28
CA GLU A 71 -10.35 16.77 -0.35
C GLU A 71 -10.09 16.31 1.09
N HIS A 72 -10.66 15.17 1.49
CA HIS A 72 -10.47 14.64 2.83
C HIS A 72 -9.04 14.14 3.05
N ILE A 73 -8.49 13.36 2.12
CA ILE A 73 -7.16 12.77 2.22
C ILE A 73 -6.09 13.86 2.08
N LEU A 74 -6.10 14.63 0.99
CA LEU A 74 -5.05 15.57 0.66
C LEU A 74 -5.26 16.96 1.27
N GLY A 75 -6.51 17.37 1.51
CA GLY A 75 -6.81 18.66 2.14
C GLY A 75 -6.63 18.64 3.66
N ARG A 76 -7.01 17.56 4.34
CA ARG A 76 -6.96 17.47 5.81
C ARG A 76 -5.74 16.74 6.35
N PHE A 77 -5.48 15.53 5.87
CA PHE A 77 -4.37 14.70 6.37
C PHE A 77 -3.04 15.05 5.70
N GLY A 78 -3.07 15.21 4.38
CA GLY A 78 -1.89 15.36 3.54
C GLY A 78 -1.20 14.03 3.27
N ALA A 79 -0.21 14.06 2.38
CA ALA A 79 0.48 12.87 1.92
C ALA A 79 1.99 13.08 1.79
N PHE A 80 2.76 12.08 2.18
CA PHE A 80 4.17 11.94 1.89
C PHE A 80 4.34 10.92 0.76
N ILE A 81 4.86 11.38 -0.37
CA ILE A 81 4.97 10.60 -1.60
C ILE A 81 6.43 10.25 -1.84
N ILE A 82 6.74 8.96 -1.82
CA ILE A 82 8.06 8.44 -2.15
C ILE A 82 8.20 8.39 -3.67
N GLU A 83 9.16 9.13 -4.21
CA GLU A 83 9.47 9.15 -5.63
C GLU A 83 9.95 7.77 -6.11
N ARG A 84 9.52 7.36 -7.30
CA ARG A 84 9.98 6.13 -7.96
C ARG A 84 10.38 6.43 -9.40
N ALA A 85 11.33 5.67 -9.93
CA ALA A 85 11.70 5.76 -11.34
C ALA A 85 10.50 5.36 -12.23
N GLY A 86 10.27 6.15 -13.28
CA GLY A 86 9.21 5.88 -14.27
C GLY A 86 7.84 6.46 -13.93
N THR A 87 7.73 7.29 -12.89
CA THR A 87 6.49 8.01 -12.54
C THR A 87 6.64 9.51 -12.81
N ASP A 88 5.72 10.10 -13.58
CA ASP A 88 5.71 11.55 -13.82
C ASP A 88 4.97 12.27 -12.68
N ILE A 89 5.73 12.56 -11.62
CA ILE A 89 5.18 13.22 -10.44
C ILE A 89 4.78 14.68 -10.72
N HIS A 90 5.44 15.34 -11.68
CA HIS A 90 5.13 16.72 -12.03
C HIS A 90 3.77 16.83 -12.70
N GLN A 91 3.45 15.91 -13.60
CA GLN A 91 2.12 15.82 -14.21
C GLN A 91 1.04 15.54 -13.16
N ALA A 92 1.27 14.59 -12.26
CA ALA A 92 0.32 14.25 -11.20
C ALA A 92 0.04 15.46 -10.29
N LEU A 93 1.09 16.15 -9.84
CA LEU A 93 0.97 17.34 -8.99
C LEU A 93 0.30 18.53 -9.68
N SER A 94 0.38 18.61 -11.01
CA SER A 94 -0.31 19.67 -11.77
C SER A 94 -1.83 19.46 -11.74
N SER A 95 -2.28 18.21 -11.78
CA SER A 95 -3.71 17.86 -11.68
C SER A 95 -4.25 17.98 -10.25
N LEU A 96 -3.37 17.85 -9.26
CA LEU A 96 -3.68 17.96 -7.83
C LEU A 96 -3.29 19.33 -7.24
N GLN A 97 -3.21 20.36 -8.08
CA GLN A 97 -2.79 21.71 -7.68
C GLN A 97 -3.52 22.26 -6.44
N PRO A 98 -4.83 22.06 -6.25
CA PRO A 98 -5.54 22.57 -5.06
C PRO A 98 -4.98 22.08 -3.73
N TRP A 99 -4.36 20.90 -3.70
CA TRP A 99 -3.83 20.28 -2.47
C TRP A 99 -2.30 20.22 -2.44
N ARG A 100 -1.62 20.88 -3.38
CA ARG A 100 -0.16 20.79 -3.58
C ARG A 100 0.64 21.03 -2.28
N GLU A 101 0.23 22.00 -1.47
CA GLU A 101 0.93 22.38 -0.23
C GLU A 101 0.92 21.28 0.84
N ASN A 102 -0.04 20.35 0.76
CA ASN A 102 -0.16 19.20 1.66
C ASN A 102 0.43 17.91 1.07
N ILE A 103 1.06 17.98 -0.10
CA ILE A 103 1.73 16.85 -0.75
C ILE A 103 3.24 17.04 -0.67
N HIS A 104 3.89 16.21 0.11
CA HIS A 104 5.33 16.26 0.36
C HIS A 104 6.04 15.15 -0.40
N VAL A 105 6.76 15.52 -1.46
CA VAL A 105 7.54 14.56 -2.25
C VAL A 105 8.88 14.27 -1.57
N ILE A 106 9.17 13.00 -1.32
CA ILE A 106 10.42 12.51 -0.76
C ILE A 106 11.21 11.82 -1.86
N GLN A 107 12.34 12.41 -2.23
CA GLN A 107 13.26 11.85 -3.22
C GLN A 107 14.03 10.66 -2.64
N GLN A 108 14.13 9.58 -3.42
CA GLN A 108 14.93 8.42 -3.03
C GLN A 108 16.35 8.53 -3.59
N VAL A 109 17.35 8.57 -2.71
CA VAL A 109 18.77 8.54 -3.11
C VAL A 109 19.17 7.17 -3.69
N PHE A 110 18.61 6.09 -3.13
CA PHE A 110 18.81 4.73 -3.61
C PHE A 110 17.49 4.16 -4.12
N GLN A 111 17.46 3.78 -5.39
CA GLN A 111 16.25 3.26 -6.03
C GLN A 111 16.03 1.80 -5.66
N ASN A 112 15.00 1.51 -4.87
CA ASN A 112 14.50 0.15 -4.70
C ASN A 112 13.41 -0.14 -5.75
N ASN A 113 13.83 -0.70 -6.88
CA ASN A 113 12.93 -0.99 -8.00
C ASN A 113 12.20 -2.33 -7.87
N MET A 114 12.29 -3.03 -6.73
CA MET A 114 11.51 -4.24 -6.51
C MET A 114 10.03 -3.91 -6.31
N SER A 115 9.17 -4.70 -6.95
CA SER A 115 7.71 -4.62 -6.82
C SER A 115 7.13 -5.98 -6.48
N SER A 116 5.99 -6.00 -5.81
CA SER A 116 5.31 -7.26 -5.47
C SER A 116 4.97 -8.09 -6.71
N THR A 117 4.72 -7.46 -7.86
CA THR A 117 4.52 -8.15 -9.14
C THR A 117 5.77 -8.93 -9.58
N GLN A 118 6.95 -8.32 -9.47
CA GLN A 118 8.21 -9.01 -9.77
C GLN A 118 8.47 -10.14 -8.79
N ILE A 119 8.27 -9.93 -7.49
CA ILE A 119 8.45 -10.98 -6.47
C ILE A 119 7.55 -12.20 -6.76
N ARG A 120 6.26 -11.99 -7.00
CA ARG A 120 5.32 -13.06 -7.36
C ARG A 120 5.76 -13.80 -8.63
N LEU A 121 6.27 -13.09 -9.64
CA LEU A 121 6.75 -13.70 -10.88
C LEU A 121 8.01 -14.56 -10.66
N HIS A 122 8.93 -14.12 -9.79
CA HIS A 122 10.13 -14.90 -9.45
C HIS A 122 9.75 -16.20 -8.74
N ILE A 123 8.87 -16.12 -7.74
CA ILE A 123 8.33 -17.30 -7.03
C ILE A 123 7.65 -18.26 -8.02
N LYS A 124 6.81 -17.73 -8.91
CA LYS A 124 6.11 -18.54 -9.93
C LYS A 124 7.08 -19.28 -10.88
N ARG A 125 8.27 -18.74 -11.10
CA ARG A 125 9.31 -19.30 -11.97
C ARG A 125 10.36 -20.12 -11.20
N ASP A 126 10.10 -20.45 -9.94
CA ASP A 126 11.04 -21.18 -9.07
C ASP A 126 12.41 -20.48 -8.93
N MET A 127 12.40 -19.14 -9.01
CA MET A 127 13.59 -18.32 -8.82
C MET A 127 13.70 -17.84 -7.37
N SER A 128 14.92 -17.79 -6.85
CA SER A 128 15.17 -17.28 -5.50
C SER A 128 14.79 -15.81 -5.37
N VAL A 129 14.05 -15.51 -4.30
CA VAL A 129 13.72 -14.14 -3.86
C VAL A 129 14.48 -13.75 -2.59
N ARG A 130 15.51 -14.54 -2.21
CA ARG A 130 16.36 -14.24 -1.07
C ARG A 130 17.03 -12.87 -1.24
N TYR A 131 17.11 -12.12 -0.15
CA TYR A 131 17.62 -10.74 -0.12
C TYR A 131 16.74 -9.69 -0.82
N LEU A 132 15.64 -10.09 -1.47
CA LEU A 132 14.64 -9.16 -2.02
C LEU A 132 13.51 -8.87 -1.02
N ILE A 133 13.20 -9.86 -0.17
CA ILE A 133 12.23 -9.77 0.92
C ILE A 133 12.81 -10.43 2.19
N PRO A 134 12.27 -10.14 3.39
CA PRO A 134 12.77 -10.73 4.64
C PRO A 134 12.62 -12.25 4.69
N ASP A 135 13.63 -12.95 5.23
CA ASP A 135 13.64 -14.42 5.35
C ASP A 135 12.35 -15.00 5.99
N PRO A 136 11.78 -14.43 7.08
CA PRO A 136 10.52 -14.94 7.65
C PRO A 136 9.31 -14.87 6.70
N VAL A 137 9.33 -13.93 5.73
CA VAL A 137 8.27 -13.82 4.71
C VAL A 137 8.45 -14.91 3.65
N ILE A 138 9.70 -15.25 3.30
CA ILE A 138 10.03 -16.35 2.39
C ILE A 138 9.55 -17.67 3.00
N ASP A 139 9.92 -17.93 4.27
CA ASP A 139 9.51 -19.13 5.00
C ASP A 139 7.98 -19.29 5.02
N TYR A 140 7.27 -18.18 5.23
CA TYR A 140 5.80 -18.17 5.22
C TYR A 140 5.22 -18.49 3.84
N ILE A 141 5.75 -17.89 2.78
CA ILE A 141 5.32 -18.14 1.40
C ILE A 141 5.52 -19.62 1.02
N GLU A 142 6.68 -20.19 1.34
CA GLU A 142 7.00 -21.59 1.07
C GLU A 142 6.09 -22.54 1.85
N LYS A 143 5.91 -22.29 3.15
CA LYS A 143 5.04 -23.11 4.02
C LYS A 143 3.58 -23.13 3.57
N THR A 144 3.09 -22.01 3.03
CA THR A 144 1.68 -21.85 2.63
C THR A 144 1.43 -22.10 1.14
N GLY A 145 2.49 -22.28 0.34
CA GLY A 145 2.40 -22.43 -1.11
C GLY A 145 1.86 -21.20 -1.83
N LEU A 146 2.01 -20.00 -1.25
CA LEU A 146 1.51 -18.76 -1.86
C LEU A 146 2.23 -18.49 -3.18
N TYR A 147 1.46 -18.03 -4.18
CA TYR A 147 1.94 -17.67 -5.53
C TYR A 147 2.52 -18.82 -6.37
N GLN A 148 2.46 -20.06 -5.88
CA GLN A 148 2.75 -21.25 -6.68
C GLN A 148 1.54 -21.61 -7.56
N GLU A 149 1.77 -22.20 -8.73
CA GLU A 149 0.67 -22.72 -9.53
C GLU A 149 0.02 -23.89 -8.77
N ARG A 150 -1.30 -23.81 -8.58
CA ARG A 150 -2.07 -24.92 -7.99
C ARG A 150 -1.95 -26.10 -8.94
N GLN A 151 -1.16 -27.11 -8.59
CA GLN A 151 -1.13 -28.36 -9.33
C GLN A 151 -2.57 -28.86 -9.51
N PRO A 152 -3.03 -29.17 -10.74
CA PRO A 152 -4.34 -29.78 -10.91
C PRO A 152 -4.37 -31.07 -10.09
N SER A 153 -5.39 -31.22 -9.24
CA SER A 153 -5.57 -32.42 -8.44
C SER A 153 -5.57 -33.65 -9.36
N PRO A 154 -4.85 -34.75 -9.01
CA PRO A 154 -4.77 -35.96 -9.84
C PRO A 154 -6.13 -36.65 -10.09
N ALA A 155 -7.22 -36.19 -9.48
CA ALA A 155 -8.57 -36.69 -9.74
C ALA A 155 -9.14 -36.30 -11.13
N ALA A 156 -8.57 -35.30 -11.81
CA ALA A 156 -9.10 -34.82 -13.11
C ALA A 156 -8.49 -35.53 -14.34
N SER A 157 -7.40 -36.29 -14.20
CA SER A 157 -6.68 -36.92 -15.32
C SER A 157 -7.16 -38.34 -15.65
N ILE A 158 -8.03 -38.95 -14.84
CA ILE A 158 -8.48 -40.34 -15.03
C ILE A 158 -9.74 -40.44 -15.91
N ALA A 159 -10.45 -39.33 -16.16
CA ALA A 159 -11.71 -39.35 -16.92
C ALA A 159 -11.57 -39.34 -18.46
N GLY A 160 -10.35 -39.27 -19.00
CA GLY A 160 -10.12 -39.03 -20.44
C GLY A 160 -9.81 -40.23 -21.33
N SER A 161 -9.64 -41.44 -20.78
CA SER A 161 -9.19 -42.60 -21.59
C SER A 161 -10.10 -43.82 -21.42
N SER A 162 -11.33 -43.74 -21.91
CA SER A 162 -12.08 -44.95 -22.29
C SER A 162 -13.07 -44.64 -23.40
N GLY A 163 -12.91 -45.31 -24.54
CA GLY A 163 -13.93 -45.42 -25.58
C GLY A 163 -13.46 -45.03 -26.98
N SER A 164 -12.91 -45.98 -27.73
CA SER A 164 -13.46 -46.49 -29.01
C SER A 164 -12.40 -47.37 -29.70
N GLN A 165 -12.60 -48.69 -29.62
CA GLN A 165 -12.24 -49.61 -30.71
C GLN A 165 -13.51 -49.91 -31.48
#